data_AF-A0A850A2Y0-F1
#
_entry.id   AF-A0A850A2Y0-F1
#
_cell.length_a   1.000
_cell.length_b   1.000
_cell.length_c   1.000
_cell.angle_alpha   90.00
_cell.angle_beta   90.00
_cell.angle_gamma   90.00
#
_symmetry.space_group_name_H-M   'P 1'
#
loop_
_entity.id
_entity.type
_entity.pdbx_description
1 polymer ?
#
loop_
_entity_poly.entity_id
_entity_poly.type
_entity_poly.pdbx_seq_one_letter_code
_entity_poly.pdbx_strand_id
1 'polypeptide(L)'
;MQLTLLAYTQPHPGIPADHPLRQGQGTFQENLIEFAGRVCYRSDAKMGHNPGFIMARVREGHEDIVEHTRFVFKLEDQPLDHTLLALVNLPTVAYTDLGGGDWILSLNARNVRDFWTRSGSDLAAAMVRLAYQAIPAVYADLPPAAGEVSA
;
A
#
# COMPACT_ATOMS: atom_id res chain seq x y z
N MET A 1 -14.29 -0.24 16.32
CA MET A 1 -13.19 -0.37 15.35
C MET A 1 -12.90 0.97 14.71
N GLN A 2 -11.75 1.56 15.05
CA GLN A 2 -11.21 2.75 14.39
C GLN A 2 -9.86 2.39 13.75
N LEU A 3 -9.63 2.83 12.50
CA LEU A 3 -8.39 2.57 11.78
C LEU A 3 -7.76 3.91 11.37
N THR A 4 -6.52 4.12 11.78
CA THR A 4 -5.76 5.35 11.50
C THR A 4 -4.48 5.01 10.74
N LEU A 5 -4.16 5.73 9.67
CA LEU A 5 -2.86 5.63 8.99
C LEU A 5 -1.83 6.47 9.75
N LEU A 6 -0.88 5.83 10.42
CA LEU A 6 0.18 6.51 11.19
C LEU A 6 1.35 6.94 10.32
N ALA A 7 1.76 6.09 9.38
CA ALA A 7 2.90 6.35 8.52
C ALA A 7 2.83 5.55 7.22
N TYR A 8 3.54 6.03 6.20
CA TYR A 8 3.79 5.29 4.96
C TYR A 8 5.14 5.71 4.38
N THR A 9 5.68 4.92 3.44
CA THR A 9 6.99 5.18 2.80
C THR A 9 7.15 6.65 2.39
N GLN A 10 8.22 7.30 2.86
CA GLN A 10 8.54 8.69 2.56
C GLN A 10 9.79 8.81 1.67
N PRO A 11 9.92 9.89 0.87
CA PRO A 11 11.15 10.17 0.14
C PRO A 11 12.31 10.45 1.10
N HIS A 12 13.47 9.87 0.82
CA HIS A 12 14.70 10.29 1.48
C HIS A 12 15.09 11.70 0.99
N PRO A 13 15.45 12.64 1.88
CA PRO A 13 15.74 14.02 1.50
C PRO A 13 16.95 14.15 0.55
N GLY A 14 17.86 13.18 0.58
CA GLY A 14 19.03 13.13 -0.29
C GLY A 14 18.79 12.64 -1.73
N ILE A 15 17.54 12.34 -2.13
CA ILE A 15 17.25 11.93 -3.52
C ILE A 15 17.42 13.16 -4.44
N PRO A 16 18.38 13.13 -5.39
CA PRO A 16 18.62 14.25 -6.31
C PRO A 16 17.37 14.64 -7.09
N ALA A 17 17.26 15.92 -7.45
CA ALA A 17 16.11 16.45 -8.19
C ALA A 17 15.99 15.86 -9.60
N ASP A 18 17.12 15.49 -10.21
CA ASP A 18 17.23 14.91 -11.55
C ASP A 18 17.11 13.37 -11.58
N HIS A 19 17.02 12.73 -10.42
CA HIS A 19 16.91 11.28 -10.32
C HIS A 19 15.65 10.77 -11.06
N PRO A 20 15.70 9.65 -11.83
CA PRO A 20 14.56 9.15 -12.61
C PRO A 20 13.26 8.97 -11.81
N LEU A 21 13.38 8.59 -10.54
CA LEU A 21 12.28 8.52 -9.56
C LEU A 21 11.44 9.82 -9.45
N ARG A 22 12.00 10.98 -9.76
CA ARG A 22 11.30 12.28 -9.76
C ARG A 22 10.56 12.58 -11.06
N GLN A 23 10.74 11.76 -12.10
CA GLN A 23 10.21 11.98 -13.45
C GLN A 23 8.87 11.25 -13.70
N GLY A 24 8.40 10.44 -12.75
CA GLY A 24 7.10 9.78 -12.85
C GLY A 24 5.92 10.74 -12.70
N GLN A 25 4.74 10.31 -13.14
CA GLN A 25 3.53 11.14 -13.21
C GLN A 25 2.59 10.99 -11.99
N GLY A 26 2.92 10.07 -11.07
CA GLY A 26 2.09 9.76 -9.90
C GLY A 26 2.58 10.42 -8.62
N THR A 27 2.12 9.87 -7.49
CA THR A 27 2.71 10.20 -6.19
C THR A 27 4.17 9.75 -6.12
N PHE A 28 4.92 10.21 -5.11
CA PHE A 28 6.29 9.73 -4.92
C PHE A 28 6.34 8.19 -4.79
N GLN A 29 5.38 7.62 -4.08
CA GLN A 29 5.26 6.19 -3.82
C GLN A 29 4.94 5.43 -5.11
N GLU A 30 4.04 5.95 -5.96
CA GLU A 30 3.79 5.38 -7.29
C GLU A 30 5.03 5.46 -8.18
N ASN A 31 5.75 6.58 -8.14
CA ASN A 31 7.00 6.71 -8.89
C ASN A 31 8.05 5.71 -8.38
N LEU A 32 8.08 5.40 -7.07
CA LEU A 32 8.96 4.38 -6.50
C LEU A 32 8.63 2.98 -7.02
N ILE A 33 7.35 2.66 -7.12
CA ILE A 33 6.85 1.41 -7.69
C ILE A 33 7.18 1.31 -9.18
N GLU A 34 6.92 2.38 -9.95
CA GLU A 34 7.27 2.44 -11.37
C GLU A 34 8.78 2.29 -11.57
N PHE A 35 9.58 3.00 -10.78
CA PHE A 35 11.04 2.94 -10.84
C PHE A 35 11.56 1.54 -10.53
N ALA A 36 11.04 0.88 -9.50
CA ALA A 36 11.40 -0.51 -9.16
C ALA A 36 11.16 -1.44 -10.36
N GLY A 37 9.98 -1.37 -10.98
CA GLY A 37 9.69 -2.15 -12.19
C GLY A 37 10.61 -1.79 -13.36
N ARG A 38 10.85 -0.50 -13.60
CA ARG A 38 11.69 -0.06 -14.71
C ARG A 38 13.15 -0.44 -14.56
N VAL A 39 13.68 -0.47 -13.34
CA VAL A 39 15.04 -0.96 -13.05
C VAL A 39 15.14 -2.44 -13.43
N CYS A 40 14.15 -3.27 -13.06
CA CYS A 40 14.10 -4.68 -13.45
C CYS A 40 14.10 -4.88 -14.97
N TYR A 41 13.42 -4.01 -15.71
CA TYR A 41 13.38 -4.02 -17.18
C TYR A 41 14.48 -3.21 -17.87
N ARG A 42 15.41 -2.59 -17.12
CA ARG A 42 16.44 -1.67 -17.64
C ARG A 42 15.85 -0.57 -18.55
N SER A 43 14.77 0.03 -18.08
CA SER A 43 13.94 0.99 -18.83
C SER A 43 13.59 2.24 -18.03
N ASP A 44 14.42 2.60 -17.05
CA ASP A 44 14.30 3.77 -16.19
C ASP A 44 14.30 5.08 -16.98
N ALA A 45 14.96 5.13 -18.14
CA ALA A 45 14.85 6.25 -19.08
C ALA A 45 13.40 6.51 -19.58
N LYS A 46 12.49 5.56 -19.40
CA LYS A 46 11.07 5.68 -19.76
C LYS A 46 10.18 6.05 -18.57
N MET A 47 10.72 6.39 -17.40
CA MET A 47 9.95 6.89 -16.24
C MET A 47 8.91 7.93 -16.68
N GLY A 48 7.67 7.81 -16.21
CA GLY A 48 6.58 8.73 -16.51
C GLY A 48 5.99 8.63 -17.92
N HIS A 49 6.47 7.73 -18.80
CA HIS A 49 5.96 7.66 -20.18
C HIS A 49 4.69 6.80 -20.35
N ASN A 50 4.28 6.04 -19.32
CA ASN A 50 3.12 5.17 -19.39
C ASN A 50 2.28 5.27 -18.10
N PRO A 51 1.17 6.03 -18.10
CA PRO A 51 0.33 6.20 -16.92
C PRO A 51 -0.34 4.89 -16.46
N GLY A 52 -0.46 3.89 -17.35
CA GLY A 52 -1.00 2.57 -17.02
C GLY A 52 0.04 1.57 -16.53
N PHE A 53 1.31 1.96 -16.34
CA PHE A 53 2.40 1.02 -16.05
C PHE A 53 2.13 0.18 -14.79
N ILE A 54 1.80 0.83 -13.67
CA ILE A 54 1.60 0.16 -12.38
C ILE A 54 0.42 -0.81 -12.46
N MET A 55 -0.74 -0.34 -12.92
CA MET A 55 -1.94 -1.18 -13.04
C MET A 55 -1.73 -2.35 -14.01
N ALA A 56 -0.95 -2.18 -15.09
CA ALA A 56 -0.62 -3.28 -15.98
C ALA A 56 0.19 -4.38 -15.26
N ARG A 57 1.20 -4.00 -14.46
CA ARG A 57 2.00 -4.96 -13.68
C ARG A 57 1.20 -5.67 -12.60
N VAL A 58 0.32 -4.94 -11.90
CA VAL A 58 -0.62 -5.51 -10.93
C VAL A 58 -1.50 -6.57 -11.59
N ARG A 59 -2.11 -6.26 -12.76
CA ARG A 59 -2.95 -7.22 -13.50
C ARG A 59 -2.21 -8.44 -14.02
N GLU A 60 -0.92 -8.29 -14.31
CA GLU A 60 -0.04 -9.39 -14.73
C GLU A 60 0.45 -10.25 -13.54
N GLY A 61 0.16 -9.85 -12.30
CA GLY A 61 0.63 -10.53 -11.09
C GLY A 61 2.09 -10.20 -10.71
N HIS A 62 2.70 -9.23 -11.38
CA HIS A 62 4.04 -8.71 -11.05
C HIS A 62 3.92 -7.67 -9.92
N GLU A 63 3.52 -8.14 -8.74
CA GLU A 63 3.23 -7.29 -7.58
C GLU A 63 4.45 -7.08 -6.65
N ASP A 64 5.59 -7.70 -6.93
CA ASP A 64 6.84 -7.46 -6.20
C ASP A 64 7.24 -5.97 -6.19
N ILE A 65 6.95 -5.26 -7.28
CA ILE A 65 7.22 -3.82 -7.38
C ILE A 65 6.39 -2.97 -6.40
N VAL A 66 5.19 -3.43 -6.00
CA VAL A 66 4.34 -2.65 -5.08
C VAL A 66 4.79 -2.81 -3.63
N GLU A 67 5.58 -3.84 -3.31
CA GLU A 67 6.10 -4.12 -1.96
C GLU A 67 7.08 -3.04 -1.45
N HIS A 68 7.59 -2.19 -2.35
CA HIS A 68 8.42 -1.03 -2.00
C HIS A 68 7.67 0.07 -1.24
N THR A 69 6.33 0.05 -1.26
CA THR A 69 5.52 0.95 -0.43
C THR A 69 5.00 0.19 0.79
N ARG A 70 5.29 0.72 1.98
CA ARG A 70 4.80 0.22 3.27
C ARG A 70 3.90 1.23 3.95
N PHE A 71 3.01 0.71 4.78
CA PHE A 71 2.06 1.42 5.62
C PHE A 71 2.18 0.96 7.07
N VAL A 72 1.89 1.86 7.99
CA VAL A 72 1.73 1.60 9.42
C VAL A 72 0.36 2.09 9.83
N PHE A 73 -0.49 1.20 10.34
CA PHE A 73 -1.83 1.51 10.81
C PHE A 73 -1.92 1.34 12.32
N LYS A 74 -2.71 2.20 12.97
CA LYS A 74 -3.28 1.95 14.30
C LYS A 74 -4.68 1.41 14.12
N LEU A 75 -4.98 0.28 14.75
CA LEU A 75 -6.30 -0.32 14.79
C LEU A 75 -6.76 -0.36 16.24
N GLU A 76 -7.93 0.20 16.53
CA GLU A 76 -8.47 0.33 17.89
C GLU A 76 -9.77 -0.46 18.03
N ASP A 77 -10.01 -0.97 19.25
CA ASP A 77 -11.19 -1.78 19.60
C ASP A 77 -11.41 -3.00 18.69
N GLN A 78 -10.33 -3.66 18.25
CA GLN A 78 -10.39 -4.88 17.45
C GLN A 78 -9.96 -6.10 18.29
N PRO A 79 -10.88 -7.02 18.63
CA PRO A 79 -10.49 -8.27 19.25
C PRO A 79 -9.68 -9.14 18.27
N LEU A 80 -8.85 -10.04 18.82
CA LEU A 80 -8.19 -11.08 18.03
C LEU A 80 -9.24 -12.08 17.51
N ASP A 81 -9.72 -11.82 16.31
CA ASP A 81 -10.71 -12.63 15.61
C ASP A 81 -10.13 -13.22 14.31
N HIS A 82 -10.96 -13.93 13.54
CA HIS A 82 -10.53 -14.52 12.27
C HIS A 82 -10.08 -13.48 11.23
N THR A 83 -10.64 -12.26 11.26
CA THR A 83 -10.28 -11.18 10.34
C THR A 83 -8.87 -10.68 10.64
N LEU A 84 -8.58 -10.39 11.91
CA LEU A 84 -7.25 -9.97 12.33
C LEU A 84 -6.23 -11.09 12.15
N LEU A 85 -6.59 -12.34 12.48
CA LEU A 85 -5.74 -13.51 12.23
C LEU A 85 -5.39 -13.68 10.74
N ALA A 86 -6.34 -13.45 9.84
CA ALA A 86 -6.09 -13.52 8.40
C ALA A 86 -5.08 -12.45 7.94
N LEU A 87 -5.13 -11.25 8.53
CA LEU A 87 -4.19 -10.16 8.23
C LEU A 87 -2.79 -10.43 8.76
N VAL A 88 -2.66 -10.72 10.07
CA VAL A 88 -1.34 -10.87 10.71
C VAL A 88 -0.58 -12.12 10.24
N ASN A 89 -1.27 -13.06 9.60
CA ASN A 89 -0.67 -14.26 9.02
C ASN A 89 -0.25 -14.06 7.54
N LEU A 90 -0.39 -12.86 6.98
CA LEU A 90 0.16 -12.52 5.68
C LEU A 90 1.69 -12.36 5.75
N PRO A 91 2.42 -12.69 4.66
CA PRO A 91 3.87 -12.56 4.64
C PRO A 91 4.32 -11.12 4.93
N THR A 92 5.33 -10.99 5.78
CA THR A 92 6.01 -9.71 6.09
C THR A 92 5.15 -8.64 6.78
N VAL A 93 3.97 -9.02 7.26
CA VAL A 93 3.21 -8.23 8.22
C VAL A 93 3.89 -8.32 9.59
N ALA A 94 4.17 -7.16 10.19
CA ALA A 94 4.61 -7.05 11.57
C ALA A 94 3.49 -6.38 12.38
N TYR A 95 3.33 -6.77 13.64
CA TYR A 95 2.32 -6.18 14.50
C TYR A 95 2.82 -6.00 15.94
N THR A 96 2.15 -5.13 16.69
CA THR A 96 2.35 -4.94 18.12
C THR A 96 0.99 -4.87 18.79
N ASP A 97 0.75 -5.74 19.76
CA ASP A 97 -0.43 -5.68 20.65
C ASP A 97 -0.18 -4.59 21.70
N LEU A 98 -1.06 -3.60 21.75
CA LEU A 98 -1.03 -2.51 22.74
C LEU A 98 -1.93 -2.81 23.97
N GLY A 99 -2.65 -3.94 23.96
CA GLY A 99 -3.67 -4.29 24.93
C GLY A 99 -5.03 -3.68 24.61
N GLY A 100 -6.09 -4.19 25.24
CA GLY A 100 -7.45 -3.64 25.09
C GLY A 100 -8.09 -3.80 23.71
N GLY A 101 -7.48 -4.56 22.79
CA GLY A 101 -7.93 -4.65 21.40
C GLY A 101 -7.27 -3.63 20.47
N ASP A 102 -6.23 -2.93 20.93
CA ASP A 102 -5.47 -1.98 20.13
C ASP A 102 -4.22 -2.62 19.53
N TRP A 103 -3.97 -2.32 18.26
CA TRP A 103 -2.87 -2.90 17.48
C TRP A 103 -2.15 -1.84 16.66
N ILE A 104 -0.82 -1.98 16.58
CA ILE A 104 -0.03 -1.37 15.51
C ILE A 104 0.24 -2.44 14.46
N LEU A 105 -0.01 -2.12 13.19
CA LEU A 105 0.12 -3.04 12.07
C LEU A 105 1.03 -2.41 11.02
N SER A 106 2.12 -3.08 10.65
CA SER A 106 3.04 -2.65 9.58
C SER A 106 3.04 -3.67 8.46
N LEU A 107 2.71 -3.22 7.25
CA LEU A 107 2.55 -4.08 6.08
C LEU A 107 2.86 -3.34 4.78
N ASN A 108 3.16 -4.08 3.71
CA ASN A 108 3.40 -3.51 2.40
C ASN A 108 2.10 -3.35 1.59
N ALA A 109 2.16 -2.63 0.46
CA ALA A 109 0.98 -2.39 -0.38
C ALA A 109 0.36 -3.68 -0.94
N ARG A 110 1.18 -4.70 -1.22
CA ARG A 110 0.70 -6.02 -1.66
C ARG A 110 -0.14 -6.68 -0.59
N ASN A 111 0.29 -6.63 0.68
CA ASN A 111 -0.46 -7.20 1.79
C ASN A 111 -1.86 -6.57 1.92
N VAL A 112 -2.02 -5.27 1.65
CA VAL A 112 -3.34 -4.62 1.65
C VAL A 112 -4.25 -5.21 0.57
N ARG A 113 -3.72 -5.43 -0.65
CA ARG A 113 -4.45 -6.10 -1.75
C ARG A 113 -4.79 -7.55 -1.42
N ASP A 114 -3.83 -8.30 -0.90
CA ASP A 114 -4.00 -9.70 -0.50
C ASP A 114 -5.05 -9.83 0.60
N PHE A 115 -5.03 -8.95 1.58
CA PHE A 115 -5.98 -8.95 2.68
C PHE A 115 -7.40 -8.64 2.21
N TRP A 116 -7.56 -7.67 1.31
CA TRP A 116 -8.83 -7.40 0.63
C TRP A 116 -9.34 -8.64 -0.11
N THR A 117 -8.50 -9.23 -0.98
CA THR A 117 -8.85 -10.39 -1.79
C THR A 117 -9.28 -11.59 -0.96
N ARG A 118 -8.63 -11.81 0.20
CA ARG A 118 -8.90 -12.96 1.07
C ARG A 118 -10.08 -12.77 2.01
N SER A 119 -10.26 -11.56 2.55
CA SER A 119 -11.24 -11.32 3.62
C SER A 119 -12.51 -10.63 3.14
N GLY A 120 -12.42 -9.70 2.18
CA GLY A 120 -13.52 -8.79 1.83
C GLY A 120 -14.10 -8.02 3.02
N SER A 121 -13.36 -7.91 4.13
CA SER A 121 -13.85 -7.36 5.40
C SER A 121 -13.91 -5.82 5.39
N ASP A 122 -14.70 -5.26 6.30
CA ASP A 122 -14.76 -3.80 6.51
C ASP A 122 -13.40 -3.21 6.90
N LEU A 123 -12.58 -3.98 7.64
CA LEU A 123 -11.20 -3.61 7.97
C LEU A 123 -10.33 -3.53 6.71
N ALA A 124 -10.42 -4.53 5.83
CA ALA A 124 -9.68 -4.53 4.57
C ALA A 124 -10.12 -3.37 3.67
N ALA A 125 -11.42 -3.12 3.59
CA ALA A 125 -12.01 -1.96 2.92
C ALA A 125 -11.43 -0.63 3.44
N ALA A 126 -11.36 -0.47 4.76
CA ALA A 126 -10.79 0.72 5.39
C ALA A 126 -9.29 0.89 5.08
N MET A 127 -8.51 -0.21 5.11
CA MET A 127 -7.10 -0.19 4.72
C MET A 127 -6.92 0.22 3.25
N VAL A 128 -7.71 -0.34 2.33
CA VAL A 128 -7.68 0.04 0.91
C VAL A 128 -7.98 1.52 0.73
N ARG A 129 -9.01 2.07 1.40
CA ARG A 129 -9.34 3.51 1.34
C ARG A 129 -8.18 4.40 1.77
N LEU A 130 -7.57 4.11 2.93
CA LEU A 130 -6.46 4.89 3.46
C LEU A 130 -5.22 4.77 2.56
N ALA A 131 -4.91 3.57 2.07
CA ALA A 131 -3.76 3.34 1.22
C ALA A 131 -3.94 3.95 -0.19
N TYR A 132 -5.17 4.02 -0.71
CA TYR A 132 -5.52 4.68 -1.97
C TYR A 132 -5.10 6.15 -1.99
N GLN A 133 -5.14 6.84 -0.86
CA GLN A 133 -4.71 8.24 -0.76
C GLN A 133 -3.21 8.43 -1.07
N ALA A 134 -2.38 7.41 -0.85
CA ALA A 134 -0.94 7.46 -1.11
C ALA A 134 -0.54 6.87 -2.48
N ILE A 135 -1.25 5.85 -2.97
CA ILE A 135 -0.90 5.12 -4.21
C ILE A 135 -2.16 4.69 -5.00
N PRO A 136 -2.94 5.65 -5.54
CA PRO A 136 -4.23 5.37 -6.16
C PRO A 136 -4.17 4.33 -7.31
N ALA A 137 -3.13 4.34 -8.14
CA ALA A 137 -2.97 3.42 -9.26
C ALA A 137 -2.82 1.95 -8.82
N VAL A 138 -2.35 1.69 -7.59
CA VAL A 138 -2.22 0.32 -7.07
C VAL A 138 -3.57 -0.25 -6.67
N TYR A 139 -4.55 0.56 -6.30
CA TYR A 139 -5.84 0.10 -5.76
C TYR A 139 -7.05 0.49 -6.63
N ALA A 140 -6.83 1.10 -7.80
CA ALA A 140 -7.91 1.60 -8.67
C ALA A 140 -8.85 0.51 -9.21
N ASP A 141 -8.47 -0.76 -9.12
CA ASP A 141 -9.29 -1.92 -9.48
C ASP A 141 -10.07 -2.52 -8.30
N LEU A 142 -9.81 -2.06 -7.07
CA LEU A 142 -10.54 -2.48 -5.88
C LEU A 142 -11.65 -1.46 -5.59
N PRO A 143 -12.83 -1.88 -5.12
CA PRO A 143 -13.93 -0.96 -4.89
C PRO A 143 -13.54 0.08 -3.83
N PRO A 144 -13.89 1.37 -4.03
CA PRO A 144 -13.86 2.33 -2.95
C PRO A 144 -14.95 1.89 -1.98
N ALA A 145 -14.56 1.29 -0.86
CA ALA A 145 -15.55 0.88 0.12
C ALA A 145 -16.28 2.14 0.63
N ALA A 146 -17.61 2.16 0.57
CA ALA A 146 -18.41 3.28 1.05
C ALA A 146 -18.09 3.60 2.53
N GLY A 147 -18.01 4.89 2.88
CA GLY A 147 -17.84 5.37 4.25
C GLY A 147 -16.87 6.54 4.36
N GLU A 148 -17.33 7.65 4.95
CA GLU A 148 -16.53 8.84 5.25
C GLU A 148 -15.32 8.47 6.12
N VAL A 149 -14.13 8.94 5.73
CA VAL A 149 -12.90 8.84 6.50
C VAL A 149 -12.63 10.23 7.05
N SER A 150 -12.70 10.41 8.37
CA SER A 150 -12.13 11.62 8.97
C SER A 150 -10.61 11.53 8.85
N ALA A 151 -10.02 12.60 8.30
CA ALA A 151 -8.60 12.86 8.40
C ALA A 151 -8.21 13.22 9.83
#